data_AF-A0A447JLJ5-F1
#
_entry.id   AF-A0A447JLJ5-F1
#
_cell.length_a   1.000
_cell.length_b   1.000
_cell.length_c   1.000
_cell.angle_alpha   90.00
_cell.angle_beta   90.00
_cell.angle_gamma   90.00
#
_symmetry.space_group_name_H-M   'P 1'
#
loop_
_entity.id
_entity.type
_entity.pdbx_description
1 polymer ?
#
loop_
_entity_poly.entity_id
_entity_poly.type
_entity_poly.pdbx_seq_one_letter_code
_entity_poly.pdbx_strand_id
1 'polypeptide(L)'
;MRPTLTMPALTKFVDGTGPVWTGDLFPFLFITIACGAVSGFHALISSGTTPKMLANEGQACFIGYGGMLMESFVAIMALVSACIIDPGVYFAMK
;
A
#
# COMPACT_ATOMS: atom_id res chain seq x y z
N MET A 1 -4.21 18.70 -14.14
CA MET A 1 -3.30 18.10 -15.12
C MET A 1 -3.48 16.58 -15.03
N ARG A 2 -3.79 15.86 -16.12
CA ARG A 2 -3.96 14.39 -16.09
C ARG A 2 -2.57 13.76 -16.25
N PRO A 3 -2.03 13.04 -15.26
CA PRO A 3 -0.74 12.38 -15.43
C PRO A 3 -0.87 11.22 -16.43
N THR A 4 0.10 11.11 -17.34
CA THR A 4 0.18 9.98 -18.26
C THR A 4 0.74 8.79 -17.50
N LEU A 5 0.01 7.68 -17.47
CA LEU A 5 0.49 6.43 -16.89
C LEU A 5 1.46 5.79 -17.89
N THR A 6 2.72 5.64 -17.48
CA THR A 6 3.80 5.07 -18.30
C THR A 6 3.90 3.55 -18.08
N MET A 7 3.45 3.07 -16.91
CA MET A 7 3.37 1.66 -16.57
C MET A 7 2.25 0.94 -17.36
N PRO A 8 2.50 -0.20 -18.01
CA PRO A 8 1.46 -0.98 -18.69
C PRO A 8 0.49 -1.61 -17.70
N ALA A 9 -0.77 -1.80 -18.12
CA ALA A 9 -1.83 -2.39 -17.29
C ALA A 9 -1.52 -3.84 -16.84
N LEU A 10 -0.81 -4.59 -17.68
CA LEU A 10 -0.23 -5.89 -17.33
C LEU A 10 1.26 -5.82 -17.58
N THR A 11 2.05 -6.14 -16.55
CA THR A 11 3.50 -6.21 -16.67
C THR A 11 3.90 -7.62 -17.12
N LYS A 12 5.05 -7.73 -17.79
CA LYS A 12 5.63 -9.02 -18.21
C LYS A 12 5.99 -9.95 -17.04
N PHE A 13 5.85 -9.48 -15.79
CA PHE A 13 6.19 -10.20 -14.57
C PHE A 13 4.98 -10.88 -13.92
N VAL A 14 3.83 -10.88 -14.60
CA VAL A 14 2.62 -11.60 -14.16
C VAL A 14 2.83 -13.11 -14.05
N ASP A 15 3.81 -13.64 -14.78
CA ASP A 15 4.21 -15.05 -14.84
C ASP A 15 5.18 -15.45 -13.71
N GLY A 16 5.48 -14.56 -12.78
CA GLY A 16 6.37 -14.84 -11.65
C GLY A 16 7.87 -14.77 -12.00
N THR A 17 8.23 -14.29 -13.20
CA THR A 17 9.64 -14.01 -13.58
C THR A 17 10.09 -12.59 -13.18
N GLY A 18 9.44 -12.01 -12.18
CA GLY A 18 9.71 -10.66 -11.69
C GLY A 18 11.12 -10.49 -11.14
N PRO A 19 11.76 -9.32 -11.32
CA PRO A 19 13.10 -9.04 -10.79
C PRO A 19 13.16 -9.01 -9.25
N VAL A 20 12.00 -9.01 -8.59
CA VAL A 20 11.87 -8.90 -7.13
C VAL A 20 11.41 -10.21 -6.49
N TRP A 21 10.74 -11.10 -7.23
CA TRP A 21 10.10 -12.29 -6.67
C TRP A 21 9.96 -13.42 -7.70
N THR A 22 10.19 -14.65 -7.24
CA THR A 22 10.00 -15.91 -7.96
C THR A 22 8.73 -16.59 -7.43
N GLY A 23 7.64 -16.60 -8.23
CA GLY A 23 6.39 -17.30 -7.88
C GLY A 23 5.13 -16.64 -8.44
N ASP A 24 4.01 -17.35 -8.38
CA ASP A 24 2.72 -16.88 -8.90
C ASP A 24 2.21 -15.62 -8.19
N LEU A 25 1.63 -14.69 -8.97
CA LEU A 25 1.14 -13.40 -8.48
C LEU A 25 0.02 -13.52 -7.44
N PHE A 26 -0.91 -14.46 -7.63
CA PHE A 26 -2.13 -14.59 -6.82
C PHE A 26 -1.88 -14.88 -5.33
N PRO A 27 -1.10 -15.90 -4.93
CA PRO A 27 -0.83 -16.16 -3.52
C PRO A 27 -0.07 -15.03 -2.84
N PHE A 28 0.88 -14.40 -3.54
CA PHE A 28 1.69 -13.32 -2.99
C PHE A 28 0.88 -12.04 -2.73
N LEU A 29 -0.09 -11.73 -3.60
CA LEU A 29 -0.96 -10.58 -3.43
C LEU A 29 -1.71 -10.64 -2.09
N PHE A 30 -2.27 -11.80 -1.73
CA PHE A 30 -3.01 -11.96 -0.47
C PHE A 30 -2.10 -11.83 0.75
N ILE A 31 -0.89 -12.40 0.69
CA ILE A 31 0.10 -12.27 1.78
C ILE A 31 0.49 -10.80 1.96
N THR A 32 0.74 -10.09 0.87
CA THR A 32 1.13 -8.67 0.91
C THR A 32 0.02 -7.80 1.48
N ILE A 33 -1.24 -8.04 1.11
CA ILE A 33 -2.40 -7.33 1.66
C ILE A 33 -2.53 -7.62 3.16
N ALA A 34 -2.44 -8.88 3.58
CA ALA A 34 -2.58 -9.25 4.99
C ALA A 34 -1.45 -8.65 5.85
N CYS A 35 -0.19 -8.80 5.42
CA CYS A 35 0.95 -8.20 6.10
C CYS A 35 0.86 -6.67 6.16
N GLY A 36 0.42 -6.04 5.06
CA GLY A 36 0.20 -4.59 5.00
C GLY A 36 -0.88 -4.11 5.97
N ALA A 37 -2.02 -4.81 6.03
CA ALA A 37 -3.11 -4.46 6.94
C ALA A 37 -2.70 -4.59 8.42
N VAL A 38 -2.00 -5.68 8.79
CA VAL A 38 -1.51 -5.89 10.16
C VAL A 38 -0.45 -4.85 10.53
N SER A 39 0.48 -4.53 9.63
CA SER A 39 1.52 -3.54 9.89
C SER A 39 0.96 -2.12 10.01
N GLY A 40 -0.02 -1.75 9.17
CA GLY A 40 -0.70 -0.46 9.25
C GLY A 40 -1.45 -0.30 10.56
N PHE A 41 -2.20 -1.34 10.97
CA PHE A 41 -2.85 -1.36 12.28
C PHE A 41 -1.85 -1.22 13.44
N HIS A 42 -0.73 -1.93 13.37
CA HIS A 42 0.34 -1.83 14.36
C HIS A 42 0.93 -0.41 14.41
N ALA A 43 1.14 0.25 13.26
CA ALA A 43 1.63 1.61 13.19
C ALA A 43 0.62 2.63 13.75
N LEU A 44 -0.68 2.47 13.47
CA LEU A 44 -1.74 3.35 14.00
C LEU A 44 -1.85 3.30 15.53
N ILE A 45 -1.67 2.11 16.12
CA ILE A 45 -1.70 1.95 17.58
C ILE A 45 -0.37 2.41 18.19
N SER A 46 0.76 1.98 17.62
CA SER A 46 2.12 2.22 18.15
C SER A 46 2.57 3.68 18.01
N SER A 47 2.18 4.38 16.94
CA SER A 47 2.47 5.82 16.75
C SER A 47 1.79 6.72 17.80
N GLY A 48 0.88 6.16 18.59
CA GLY A 48 0.25 6.88 19.69
C GLY A 48 -0.74 7.95 19.23
N THR A 49 -1.14 7.98 17.96
CA THR A 49 -2.19 8.86 17.43
C THR A 49 -3.58 8.36 17.83
N THR A 50 -3.83 7.06 17.68
CA THR A 50 -5.10 6.43 18.11
C THR A 50 -5.33 6.57 19.61
N PRO A 51 -4.39 6.24 20.52
CA PRO A 51 -4.58 6.38 21.97
C PRO A 51 -4.71 7.83 22.45
N LYS A 52 -4.06 8.79 21.78
CA LYS A 52 -4.16 10.22 22.15
C LYS A 52 -5.47 10.88 21.70
N MET A 53 -6.11 10.36 20.65
CA MET A 53 -7.41 10.83 20.17
C MET A 53 -8.59 10.10 20.80
N LEU A 54 -8.34 8.99 21.51
CA LEU A 54 -9.36 8.14 22.09
C LEU A 54 -9.80 8.67 23.46
N ALA A 55 -10.92 9.38 23.50
CA ALA A 55 -11.51 9.85 24.77
C ALA A 55 -12.29 8.74 25.51
N ASN A 56 -12.78 7.73 24.78
CA ASN A 56 -13.51 6.57 25.30
C ASN A 56 -13.30 5.38 24.36
N GLU A 57 -13.24 4.15 24.89
CA GLU A 57 -13.12 2.89 24.13
C GLU A 57 -14.19 2.74 23.03
N GLY A 58 -15.39 3.29 23.22
CA GLY A 58 -16.45 3.28 22.21
C GLY A 58 -16.08 3.96 20.88
N GLN A 59 -15.08 4.86 20.89
CA GLN A 59 -14.61 5.55 19.68
C GLN A 59 -13.47 4.80 18.97
N ALA A 60 -12.96 3.71 19.55
CA ALA A 60 -11.77 3.01 19.04
C ALA A 60 -12.01 2.45 17.63
N CYS A 61 -13.20 1.90 17.38
CA CYS A 61 -13.57 1.38 16.07
C CYS A 61 -13.65 2.51 15.02
N PHE A 62 -14.27 3.64 15.37
CA PHE A 62 -14.43 4.78 14.45
C PHE A 62 -13.08 5.42 14.11
N ILE A 63 -12.23 5.68 15.11
CA ILE A 63 -10.92 6.30 14.92
C ILE A 63 -9.97 5.34 14.17
N GLY A 64 -9.96 4.06 14.54
CA GLY A 64 -9.13 3.05 13.88
C GLY A 64 -9.53 2.83 12.42
N TYR A 65 -10.84 2.74 12.14
CA TYR A 65 -11.34 2.63 10.76
C TYR A 65 -11.02 3.88 9.94
N GLY A 66 -11.24 5.07 10.50
CA GLY A 66 -10.87 6.33 9.87
C GLY A 66 -9.36 6.43 9.57
N GLY A 67 -8.51 5.95 10.50
CA GLY A 67 -7.06 5.88 10.31
C GLY A 67 -6.65 4.98 9.15
N MET A 68 -7.19 3.76 9.09
CA MET A 68 -6.92 2.83 7.98
C MET A 68 -7.37 3.37 6.62
N LEU A 69 -8.50 4.08 6.57
CA LEU A 69 -8.96 4.74 5.34
C LEU A 69 -7.99 5.84 4.88
N MET A 70 -7.47 6.64 5.81
CA MET A 70 -6.52 7.71 5.49
C MET A 70 -5.16 7.16 5.03
N GLU A 71 -4.65 6.10 5.67
CA GLU A 71 -3.45 5.40 5.18
C GLU A 71 -3.66 4.81 3.78
N SER A 72 -4.84 4.24 3.51
CA SER A 72 -5.18 3.71 2.18
C SER A 72 -5.19 4.80 1.10
N PHE A 73 -5.61 6.02 1.43
CA PHE A 73 -5.55 7.14 0.49
C PHE A 73 -4.11 7.50 0.11
N VAL A 74 -3.20 7.53 1.09
CA VAL A 74 -1.77 7.76 0.85
C VAL A 74 -1.18 6.63 0.01
N ALA A 75 -1.58 5.38 0.27
CA ALA A 75 -1.15 4.23 -0.52
C ALA A 75 -1.58 4.35 -2.00
N ILE A 76 -2.80 4.81 -2.27
CA ILE A 76 -3.27 5.06 -3.65
C ILE A 76 -2.43 6.15 -4.32
N MET A 77 -2.12 7.24 -3.61
CA MET A 77 -1.26 8.30 -4.15
C MET A 77 0.16 7.82 -4.45
N ALA A 78 0.72 6.97 -3.60
CA ALA A 78 2.02 6.33 -3.84
C ALA A 78 1.98 5.41 -5.07
N LEU A 79 0.92 4.62 -5.22
CA LEU A 79 0.72 3.75 -6.39
C LEU A 79 0.62 4.57 -7.68
N VAL A 80 -0.19 5.63 -7.68
CA VAL A 80 -0.31 6.53 -8.84
C VAL A 80 1.03 7.14 -9.18
N SER A 81 1.77 7.62 -8.18
CA SER A 81 3.11 8.19 -8.37
C SER A 81 4.09 7.20 -8.99
N ALA A 82 4.08 5.95 -8.50
CA ALA A 82 4.91 4.88 -9.06
C ALA A 82 4.56 4.57 -10.52
N CYS A 83 3.28 4.58 -10.90
CA CYS A 83 2.83 4.27 -12.26
C CYS A 83 3.11 5.40 -13.28
N ILE A 84 3.44 6.61 -12.82
CA ILE A 84 3.77 7.75 -13.68
C ILE A 84 5.25 7.77 -14.04
N ILE A 85 6.11 7.32 -13.14
CA ILE A 85 7.57 7.24 -13.35
C ILE A 85 7.87 6.30 -14.53
N ASP A 86 8.86 6.64 -15.34
CA ASP A 86 9.31 5.78 -16.43
C ASP A 86 9.75 4.41 -15.87
N PRO A 87 9.23 3.28 -16.40
CA PRO A 87 9.55 1.96 -15.86
C PRO A 87 11.05 1.69 -15.79
N GLY A 88 11.84 2.16 -16.77
CA GLY A 88 13.29 1.98 -16.76
C GLY A 88 13.98 2.67 -15.58
N VAL A 89 13.48 3.85 -15.19
CA VAL A 89 13.96 4.60 -14.03
C VAL A 89 13.43 4.00 -12.73
N TYR A 90 12.16 3.60 -12.69
CA TYR A 90 11.54 2.96 -11.52
C TYR A 90 12.24 1.66 -11.13
N PHE A 91 12.59 0.82 -12.11
CA PHE A 91 13.35 -0.41 -11.85
C PHE A 91 14.82 -0.16 -11.52
N ALA A 92 15.40 0.99 -11.92
CA ALA A 92 16.78 1.36 -11.60
C ALA A 92 16.94 2.04 -10.22
N MET A 93 15.86 2.59 -9.65
CA MET A 93 15.83 3.14 -8.28
C MET A 93 15.77 2.07 -7.18
N LYS A 94 15.55 0.81 -7.57
CA LYS A 94 15.55 -0.35 -6.67
C LYS A 94 16.93 -0.98 -6.62
#